data_AF-A0A3D3DML5-F1
#
_entry.id   AF-A0A3D3DML5-F1
#
_cell.length_a   1.000
_cell.length_b   1.000
_cell.length_c   1.000
_cell.angle_alpha   90.00
_cell.angle_beta   90.00
_cell.angle_gamma   90.00
#
_symmetry.space_group_name_H-M   'P 1'
#
loop_
_entity.id
_entity.type
_entity.pdbx_description
1 polymer ?
#
loop_
_entity_poly.entity_id
_entity_poly.type
_entity_poly.pdbx_seq_one_letter_code
_entity_poly.pdbx_strand_id
1 'polypeptide(L)'
;MSDREPSRDEQRVLALAGVCQCALLAQEFARRGHGQPEPLRCALESILVLNENDTEMALGGVQGVYAGLPDIARKSPDPSAVERLRYAIAMIDIQKRLRRDTTAASRLRSQLEEIRDGKTIQDPVSPEGIAVFADIYS
;
A
#
# COMPACT_ATOMS: atom_id res chain seq x y z
N MET A 1 16.36 -8.24 -19.56
CA MET A 1 15.95 -8.49 -18.16
C MET A 1 15.20 -9.81 -18.16
N SER A 2 15.54 -10.72 -17.26
CA SER A 2 15.20 -12.14 -17.36
C SER A 2 13.68 -12.37 -17.25
N ASP A 3 13.05 -12.92 -18.30
CA ASP A 3 11.69 -13.49 -18.32
C ASP A 3 11.61 -14.71 -17.38
N ARG A 4 11.63 -14.48 -16.07
CA ARG A 4 11.39 -15.51 -15.07
C ARG A 4 10.16 -15.11 -14.27
N GLU A 5 9.13 -15.95 -14.29
CA GLU A 5 7.99 -15.76 -13.41
C GLU A 5 8.46 -15.72 -11.95
N PRO A 6 8.08 -14.68 -11.18
CA PRO A 6 8.47 -14.56 -9.79
C PRO A 6 7.90 -15.73 -8.99
N SER A 7 8.75 -16.33 -8.17
CA SER A 7 8.33 -17.41 -7.29
C SER A 7 7.27 -16.93 -6.30
N ARG A 8 6.45 -17.87 -5.81
CA ARG A 8 5.41 -17.58 -4.81
C ARG A 8 5.95 -16.87 -3.57
N ASP A 9 7.18 -17.18 -3.17
CA ASP A 9 7.81 -16.56 -2.00
C ASP A 9 8.28 -15.14 -2.31
N GLU A 10 8.78 -14.87 -3.52
CA GLU A 10 9.10 -13.51 -3.97
C GLU A 10 7.84 -12.63 -4.01
N GLN A 11 6.73 -13.13 -4.55
CA GLN A 11 5.44 -12.42 -4.55
C GLN A 11 4.96 -12.10 -3.12
N ARG A 12 5.11 -13.05 -2.19
CA ARG A 12 4.77 -12.82 -0.77
C ARG A 12 5.65 -11.77 -0.11
N VAL A 13 6.94 -11.77 -0.42
CA VAL A 13 7.88 -10.77 0.08
C VAL A 13 7.53 -9.38 -0.46
N LEU A 14 7.22 -9.26 -1.75
CA LEU A 14 6.77 -7.99 -2.36
C LEU A 14 5.48 -7.47 -1.70
N ALA A 15 4.48 -8.33 -1.53
CA ALA A 15 3.23 -7.97 -0.88
C ALA A 15 3.45 -7.52 0.58
N LEU A 16 4.27 -8.25 1.33
CA LEU A 16 4.61 -7.86 2.71
C LEU A 16 5.40 -6.55 2.75
N ALA A 17 6.28 -6.31 1.78
CA ALA A 17 7.05 -5.08 1.69
C ALA A 17 6.15 -3.88 1.44
N GLY A 18 5.13 -4.03 0.59
CA GLY A 18 4.09 -3.01 0.41
C GLY A 18 3.38 -2.67 1.71
N VAL A 19 2.99 -3.67 2.51
CA VAL A 19 2.38 -3.44 3.84
C VAL A 19 3.35 -2.72 4.79
N CYS A 20 4.61 -3.12 4.82
CA CYS A 20 5.64 -2.46 5.63
C CYS A 20 5.89 -1.01 5.17
N GLN A 21 5.88 -0.74 3.86
CA GLN A 21 6.01 0.59 3.29
C GLN A 21 4.83 1.49 3.72
N CYS A 22 3.60 1.01 3.67
CA CYS A 22 2.44 1.74 4.17
C CYS A 22 2.56 2.03 5.68
N ALA A 23 3.08 1.09 6.46
CA ALA A 23 3.30 1.27 7.89
C ALA A 23 4.38 2.33 8.19
N LEU A 24 5.44 2.36 7.38
CA LEU A 24 6.46 3.40 7.42
C LEU A 24 5.85 4.78 7.12
N LEU A 25 5.10 4.90 6.02
CA LEU A 25 4.45 6.15 5.64
C LEU A 25 3.49 6.65 6.73
N ALA A 26 2.66 5.77 7.29
CA ALA A 26 1.75 6.13 8.39
C ALA A 26 2.50 6.67 9.62
N GLN A 27 3.64 6.05 9.98
CA GLN A 27 4.50 6.54 11.06
C GLN A 27 5.11 7.91 10.74
N GLU A 28 5.59 8.11 9.51
CA GLU A 28 6.17 9.39 9.08
C GLU A 28 5.14 10.51 9.12
N PHE A 29 3.93 10.28 8.59
CA PHE A 29 2.83 11.22 8.70
C PHE A 29 2.49 11.56 10.14
N ALA A 30 2.35 10.55 11.01
CA ALA A 30 2.01 10.77 12.41
C ALA A 30 3.08 11.56 13.18
N ARG A 31 4.37 11.36 12.88
CA ARG A 31 5.49 11.97 13.63
C ARG A 31 6.01 13.27 13.04
N ARG A 32 5.97 13.41 11.71
CA ARG A 32 6.62 14.50 10.96
C ARG A 32 5.64 15.32 10.12
N GLY A 33 4.40 14.86 9.96
CA GLY A 33 3.39 15.51 9.12
C GLY A 33 3.61 15.34 7.61
N HIS A 34 4.61 14.56 7.18
CA HIS A 34 4.89 14.27 5.78
C HIS A 34 5.54 12.88 5.67
N GLY A 35 5.35 12.22 4.52
CA GLY A 35 6.03 10.98 4.15
C GLY A 35 6.89 11.15 2.90
N GLN A 36 7.72 10.17 2.60
CA GLN A 36 8.52 10.18 1.38
C GLN A 36 7.63 10.18 0.11
N PRO A 37 7.84 11.09 -0.86
CA PRO A 37 6.96 11.24 -2.02
C PRO A 37 6.88 9.99 -2.91
N GLU A 38 8.01 9.40 -3.31
CA GLU A 38 8.02 8.22 -4.18
C GLU A 38 7.34 6.99 -3.55
N PRO A 39 7.67 6.54 -2.33
CA PRO A 39 6.98 5.42 -1.69
C PRO A 39 5.47 5.66 -1.52
N LEU A 40 5.07 6.90 -1.26
CA LEU A 40 3.67 7.30 -1.17
C LEU A 40 2.98 7.23 -2.53
N ARG A 41 3.61 7.75 -3.58
CA ARG A 41 3.13 7.67 -4.96
C ARG A 41 2.85 6.22 -5.34
N CYS A 42 3.83 5.33 -5.16
CA CYS A 42 3.67 3.91 -5.47
C CYS A 42 2.54 3.25 -4.66
N ALA A 43 2.42 3.57 -3.38
CA ALA A 43 1.34 3.06 -2.55
C ALA A 43 -0.04 3.51 -3.04
N LEU A 44 -0.21 4.79 -3.39
CA LEU A 44 -1.47 5.34 -3.89
C LEU A 44 -1.81 4.84 -5.30
N GLU A 45 -0.83 4.76 -6.19
CA GLU A 45 -1.02 4.23 -7.54
C GLU A 45 -1.46 2.75 -7.50
N SER A 46 -0.89 1.95 -6.59
CA SER A 46 -1.28 0.54 -6.43
C SER A 46 -2.75 0.33 -6.05
N ILE A 47 -3.40 1.31 -5.41
CA ILE A 47 -4.82 1.23 -5.03
C ILE A 47 -5.71 1.16 -6.29
N LEU A 48 -5.31 1.82 -7.37
CA LEU A 48 -6.08 1.89 -8.61
C LEU A 48 -5.84 0.71 -9.56
N VAL A 49 -4.90 -0.18 -9.21
CA VAL A 49 -4.59 -1.38 -9.98
C VAL A 49 -5.52 -2.54 -9.58
N LEU A 50 -6.79 -2.44 -9.97
CA LEU A 50 -7.89 -3.29 -9.45
C LEU A 50 -8.02 -4.70 -10.07
N ASN A 51 -7.41 -4.93 -11.23
CA ASN A 51 -7.60 -6.15 -12.03
C ASN A 51 -6.28 -6.87 -12.33
N GLU A 52 -5.22 -6.55 -11.59
CA GLU A 52 -3.91 -7.17 -11.79
C GLU A 52 -3.74 -8.38 -10.85
N ASN A 53 -3.37 -9.51 -11.43
CA ASN A 53 -3.10 -10.74 -10.67
C ASN A 53 -1.60 -10.92 -10.41
N ASP A 54 -0.74 -10.20 -11.13
CA ASP A 54 0.69 -10.17 -10.89
C ASP A 54 1.04 -9.15 -9.80
N THR A 55 1.56 -9.66 -8.68
CA THR A 55 1.99 -8.82 -7.55
C THR A 55 3.12 -7.86 -7.93
N GLU A 56 3.99 -8.27 -8.85
CA GLU A 56 5.08 -7.43 -9.33
C GLU A 56 4.53 -6.25 -10.14
N MET A 57 3.62 -6.50 -11.08
CA MET A 57 3.00 -5.39 -11.84
C MET A 57 2.11 -4.51 -10.95
N ALA A 58 1.33 -5.11 -10.05
CA ALA A 58 0.41 -4.37 -9.17
C ALA A 58 1.12 -3.38 -8.24
N LEU A 59 2.33 -3.74 -7.78
CA LEU A 59 3.09 -2.96 -6.82
C LEU A 59 4.27 -2.19 -7.43
N GLY A 60 4.49 -2.26 -8.75
CA GLY A 60 5.68 -1.66 -9.40
C GLY A 60 6.98 -2.40 -9.09
N GLY A 61 6.88 -3.68 -8.74
CA GLY A 61 7.94 -4.59 -8.40
C GLY A 61 8.78 -4.13 -7.20
N VAL A 62 10.04 -4.56 -7.16
CA VAL A 62 10.97 -4.21 -6.07
C VAL A 62 11.11 -2.70 -5.91
N GLN A 63 11.08 -1.95 -7.03
CA GLN A 63 11.23 -0.49 -7.02
C GLN A 63 10.00 0.22 -6.44
N GLY A 64 8.80 -0.36 -6.54
CA GLY A 64 7.61 0.27 -5.95
C GLY A 64 7.43 0.00 -4.46
N VAL A 65 8.13 -1.00 -3.90
CA VAL A 65 8.04 -1.37 -2.47
C VAL A 65 9.37 -1.26 -1.71
N TYR A 66 10.38 -0.61 -2.30
CA TYR A 66 11.75 -0.62 -1.80
C TYR A 66 11.87 -0.09 -0.37
N ALA A 67 11.03 0.87 0.03
CA ALA A 67 11.10 1.49 1.35
C ALA A 67 10.62 0.55 2.47
N GLY A 68 9.80 -0.46 2.14
CA GLY A 68 9.32 -1.47 3.09
C GLY A 68 10.23 -2.68 3.25
N LEU A 69 11.08 -2.99 2.27
CA LEU A 69 11.99 -4.14 2.31
C LEU A 69 12.94 -4.18 3.53
N PRO A 70 13.53 -3.04 3.98
CA PRO A 70 14.41 -3.04 5.14
C PRO A 70 13.75 -3.51 6.43
N ASP A 71 12.43 -3.34 6.57
CA ASP A 71 11.71 -3.78 7.77
C ASP A 71 11.50 -5.29 7.80
N ILE A 72 11.45 -5.97 6.64
CA ILE A 72 11.38 -7.43 6.56
C ILE A 72 12.72 -8.06 6.96
N ALA A 73 13.84 -7.47 6.50
CA ALA A 73 15.17 -8.00 6.76
C ALA A 73 15.70 -7.70 8.18
N ARG A 74 14.94 -6.96 8.99
CA ARG A 74 15.40 -6.44 10.29
C ARG A 74 15.46 -7.55 11.34
N LYS A 75 16.67 -7.79 11.85
CA LYS A 75 16.92 -8.80 12.91
C LYS A 75 16.70 -8.28 14.34
N SER A 76 16.90 -6.97 14.56
CA SER A 76 16.75 -6.34 15.87
C SER A 76 15.87 -5.09 15.75
N PRO A 77 14.60 -5.15 16.21
CA PRO A 77 13.67 -4.04 16.09
C PRO A 77 13.92 -2.98 17.16
N ASP A 78 14.14 -1.74 16.73
CA ASP A 78 14.10 -0.56 17.60
C ASP A 78 12.63 -0.16 17.93
N PRO A 79 12.38 0.75 18.89
CA PRO A 79 11.02 1.16 19.24
C PRO A 79 10.18 1.69 18.06
N SER A 80 10.83 2.33 17.07
CA SER A 80 10.14 2.83 15.88
C SER A 80 9.77 1.67 14.95
N ALA A 81 10.62 0.66 14.81
CA ALA A 81 10.31 -0.56 14.08
C ALA A 81 9.18 -1.38 14.74
N VAL A 82 9.13 -1.43 16.08
CA VAL A 82 8.01 -2.05 16.80
C VAL A 82 6.70 -1.31 16.54
N GLU A 83 6.72 0.01 16.45
CA GLU A 83 5.55 0.80 16.06
C GLU A 83 5.08 0.48 14.63
N ARG A 84 5.99 0.45 13.66
CA ARG A 84 5.64 0.07 12.28
C ARG A 84 5.09 -1.34 12.20
N LEU A 85 5.64 -2.28 12.97
CA LEU A 85 5.08 -3.63 13.07
C LEU A 85 3.64 -3.63 13.60
N ARG A 86 3.33 -2.81 14.62
CA ARG A 86 1.96 -2.65 15.12
C ARG A 86 1.02 -2.12 14.03
N TYR A 87 1.44 -1.12 13.26
CA TYR A 87 0.64 -0.62 12.13
C TYR A 87 0.44 -1.68 11.05
N ALA A 88 1.49 -2.42 10.68
CA ALA A 88 1.40 -3.50 9.70
C ALA A 88 0.40 -4.59 10.13
N ILE A 89 0.46 -5.03 11.39
CA ILE A 89 -0.48 -6.01 11.94
C ILE A 89 -1.92 -5.46 11.93
N ALA A 90 -2.11 -4.20 12.33
CA ALA A 90 -3.42 -3.55 12.32
C ALA A 90 -4.03 -3.49 10.91
N MET A 91 -3.24 -3.10 9.90
CA MET A 91 -3.67 -3.09 8.50
C MET A 91 -4.07 -4.47 8.00
N ILE A 92 -3.27 -5.51 8.33
CA ILE A 92 -3.60 -6.90 7.99
C ILE A 92 -4.90 -7.35 8.68
N ASP A 93 -5.15 -6.96 9.92
CA ASP A 93 -6.39 -7.29 10.62
C ASP A 93 -7.60 -6.61 9.97
N ILE A 94 -7.50 -5.32 9.63
CA ILE A 94 -8.54 -4.57 8.91
C ILE A 94 -8.84 -5.25 7.56
N GLN A 95 -7.80 -5.62 6.81
CA GLN A 95 -7.95 -6.31 5.52
C GLN A 95 -8.67 -7.66 5.68
N LYS A 96 -8.37 -8.43 6.73
CA LYS A 96 -9.07 -9.69 7.02
C LYS A 96 -10.54 -9.48 7.35
N ARG A 97 -10.88 -8.42 8.09
CA ARG A 97 -12.27 -8.05 8.38
C ARG A 97 -13.01 -7.62 7.12
N LEU A 98 -12.39 -6.76 6.30
CA LEU A 98 -12.94 -6.31 5.02
C LEU A 98 -13.24 -7.51 4.09
N ARG A 99 -12.34 -8.49 4.01
CA ARG A 99 -12.58 -9.71 3.19
C ARG A 99 -13.78 -10.56 3.64
N ARG A 100 -14.21 -10.43 4.91
CA ARG A 100 -15.37 -11.14 5.44
C ARG A 100 -16.67 -10.37 5.21
N ASP A 101 -16.60 -9.06 5.07
CA ASP A 101 -17.74 -8.20 4.77
C ASP A 101 -17.80 -7.92 3.26
N THR A 102 -18.51 -8.79 2.54
CA THR A 102 -18.68 -8.67 1.09
C THR A 102 -19.42 -7.41 0.68
N THR A 103 -20.27 -6.85 1.56
CA THR A 103 -20.99 -5.61 1.28
C THR A 103 -20.03 -4.42 1.33
N ALA A 104 -19.23 -4.32 2.38
CA ALA A 104 -18.21 -3.28 2.50
C ALA A 104 -17.16 -3.38 1.37
N ALA A 105 -16.70 -4.60 1.06
CA ALA A 105 -15.75 -4.82 -0.04
C ALA A 105 -16.31 -4.42 -1.42
N SER A 106 -17.60 -4.71 -1.67
CA SER A 106 -18.26 -4.33 -2.92
C SER A 106 -18.39 -2.80 -3.04
N ARG A 107 -18.81 -2.11 -1.97
CA ARG A 107 -18.88 -0.64 -1.94
C ARG A 107 -17.53 0.00 -2.18
N LEU A 108 -16.50 -0.47 -1.49
CA LEU A 108 -15.13 0.00 -1.67
C LEU A 108 -14.67 -0.17 -3.12
N ARG A 109 -14.97 -1.32 -3.73
CA ARG A 109 -14.61 -1.57 -5.13
C ARG A 109 -15.32 -0.61 -6.08
N SER A 110 -16.62 -0.36 -5.89
CA SER A 110 -17.35 0.62 -6.71
C SER A 110 -16.75 2.03 -6.59
N GLN A 111 -16.42 2.49 -5.38
CA GLN A 111 -15.78 3.80 -5.17
C GLN A 111 -14.41 3.88 -5.86
N LEU A 112 -13.61 2.81 -5.80
CA LEU A 112 -12.31 2.77 -6.47
C LEU A 112 -12.43 2.76 -8.00
N GLU A 113 -13.44 2.07 -8.55
CA GLU A 113 -13.72 2.08 -10.00
C GLU A 113 -14.15 3.48 -10.46
N GLU A 114 -14.99 4.18 -9.69
CA GLU A 114 -15.38 5.57 -9.96
C GLU A 114 -14.18 6.53 -9.96
N ILE A 115 -13.27 6.40 -8.99
CA ILE A 115 -12.06 7.22 -8.90
C ILE A 115 -11.11 6.95 -10.06
N ARG A 116 -10.92 5.67 -10.43
CA ARG A 116 -10.06 5.27 -11.56
C ARG A 116 -10.58 5.82 -12.89
N ASP A 117 -11.88 5.71 -13.11
CA ASP A 117 -12.51 6.10 -14.38
C ASP A 117 -12.74 7.63 -14.44
N GLY A 118 -12.84 8.28 -13.28
CA GLY A 118 -12.81 9.72 -13.15
C GLY A 118 -11.44 10.29 -13.48
N LYS A 119 -11.39 11.38 -14.27
CA LYS A 119 -10.16 12.16 -14.51
C LYS A 119 -9.76 13.03 -13.29
N THR A 120 -10.16 12.62 -12.10
CA THR A 120 -10.14 13.46 -10.88
C THR A 120 -8.74 13.58 -10.30
N ILE A 121 -7.90 12.55 -10.47
CA ILE A 121 -6.55 12.53 -9.91
C ILE A 121 -5.53 12.83 -11.01
N GLN A 122 -4.97 14.04 -10.99
CA GLN A 122 -3.87 14.43 -11.88
C GLN A 122 -2.50 14.12 -11.27
N ASP A 123 -2.37 14.29 -9.96
CA ASP A 123 -1.22 13.83 -9.18
C ASP A 123 -1.72 13.16 -7.88
N PRO A 124 -1.51 11.84 -7.68
CA PRO A 124 -1.97 11.15 -6.47
C PRO A 124 -1.35 11.69 -5.18
N VAL A 125 -0.15 12.29 -5.23
CA VAL A 125 0.55 12.79 -4.04
C VAL A 125 0.16 14.24 -3.70
N SER A 126 -0.60 14.91 -4.57
CA SER A 126 -1.13 16.24 -4.28
C SER A 126 -2.13 16.20 -3.11
N PRO A 127 -2.31 17.30 -2.36
CA PRO A 127 -3.34 17.38 -1.31
C PRO A 127 -4.73 17.01 -1.82
N GLU A 128 -5.07 17.41 -3.05
CA GLU A 128 -6.33 17.08 -3.70
C GLU A 128 -6.43 15.58 -4.02
N GLY A 129 -5.36 14.98 -4.53
CA GLY A 129 -5.30 13.54 -4.79
C GLY A 129 -5.44 12.71 -3.51
N ILE A 130 -4.73 13.11 -2.44
CA ILE A 130 -4.80 12.45 -1.13
C ILE A 130 -6.21 12.58 -0.54
N ALA A 131 -6.87 13.74 -0.68
CA ALA A 131 -8.23 13.95 -0.19
C ALA A 131 -9.24 12.98 -0.85
N VAL A 132 -9.13 12.78 -2.17
CA VAL A 132 -9.97 11.81 -2.90
C VAL A 132 -9.83 10.40 -2.33
N PHE A 133 -8.60 9.96 -2.01
CA PHE A 133 -8.39 8.65 -1.39
C PHE A 133 -8.85 8.61 0.08
N ALA A 134 -8.70 9.71 0.83
CA ALA A 134 -9.10 9.78 2.23
C ALA A 134 -10.61 9.69 2.43
N ASP A 135 -11.39 10.25 1.51
CA ASP A 135 -12.86 10.20 1.53
C ASP A 135 -13.41 8.76 1.49
N ILE A 136 -12.65 7.81 0.93
CA ILE A 136 -12.99 6.37 0.93
C ILE A 136 -13.06 5.80 2.36
N TYR A 137 -12.27 6.36 3.28
CA TYR A 137 -12.13 5.88 4.65
C TYR A 137 -13.04 6.60 5.66
N SER A 138 -13.84 7.58 5.22
CA SER A 138 -14.77 8.35 6.06
C SER A 138 -16.13 7.66 6.20
#